data_AF-A0ABD3PRP6-F1
#
_entry.id   AF-A0ABD3PRP6-F1
#
_cell.length_a   1.000
_cell.length_b   1.000
_cell.length_c   1.000
_cell.angle_alpha   90.00
_cell.angle_beta   90.00
_cell.angle_gamma   90.00
#
_symmetry.space_group_name_H-M   'P 1'
#
loop_
_entity.id
_entity.type
_entity.pdbx_description
1 polymer ?
#
loop_
_entity_poly.entity_id
_entity_poly.type
_entity_poly.pdbx_seq_one_letter_code
_entity_poly.pdbx_strand_id
1 'polypeptide(L)'
;MMNEGRSTSESYGSDLLVDWPQRNGSDANITKPRTRITFSEYSHVRSYYNDPTYRKNKSYSSSDLKRFQVEAAREGIRIHQLVTSLDVQSGAAIHKLIGLELLSREELIGIEHLVSGKVAVKVVYERRAHSVLVLNAQEQLRAEKNVRALDTVQLLAKVAMKRSSKNVEKARLRGALAV
;
A
#
# COMPACT_ATOMS: atom_id res chain seq x y z
N MET A 1 55.07 -14.82 7.31
CA MET A 1 53.98 -15.37 8.14
C MET A 1 52.70 -14.65 7.74
N MET A 2 51.76 -15.41 7.18
CA MET A 2 50.42 -14.95 6.80
C MET A 2 49.56 -14.83 8.06
N ASN A 3 48.69 -13.83 8.14
CA ASN A 3 47.55 -13.86 9.04
C ASN A 3 46.32 -13.33 8.29
N GLU A 4 45.45 -14.26 7.94
CA GLU A 4 44.12 -14.02 7.38
C GLU A 4 43.11 -13.69 8.49
N GLY A 5 42.12 -12.87 8.15
CA GLY A 5 40.72 -13.15 8.44
C GLY A 5 40.16 -12.84 9.83
N ARG A 6 39.31 -11.80 9.89
CA ARG A 6 37.90 -11.96 10.30
C ARG A 6 37.09 -10.70 9.94
N SER A 7 36.49 -10.75 8.76
CA SER A 7 35.36 -9.92 8.36
C SER A 7 34.10 -10.45 9.04
N THR A 8 33.54 -9.71 10.00
CA THR A 8 32.17 -9.93 10.47
C THR A 8 31.22 -9.21 9.51
N SER A 9 30.76 -9.92 8.49
CA SER A 9 29.62 -9.49 7.68
C SER A 9 28.34 -9.69 8.48
N GLU A 10 28.08 -8.81 9.43
CA GLU A 10 26.78 -8.74 10.07
C GLU A 10 25.80 -8.07 9.09
N SER A 11 24.99 -8.91 8.46
CA SER A 11 23.85 -8.48 7.64
C SER A 11 22.83 -7.79 8.54
N TYR A 12 22.82 -6.45 8.53
CA TYR A 12 21.80 -5.62 9.17
C TYR A 12 20.39 -5.77 8.55
N GLY A 13 20.20 -6.70 7.62
CA GLY A 13 18.94 -6.90 6.88
C GLY A 13 17.93 -7.83 7.57
N SER A 14 18.34 -8.65 8.54
CA SER A 14 17.43 -9.60 9.19
C SER A 14 16.42 -8.94 10.13
N ASP A 15 16.71 -7.73 10.61
CA ASP A 15 15.84 -6.97 11.53
C ASP A 15 14.69 -6.23 10.80
N LEU A 16 14.64 -6.32 9.47
CA LEU A 16 13.57 -5.74 8.64
C LEU A 16 12.40 -6.70 8.41
N LEU A 17 12.56 -7.98 8.76
CA LEU A 17 11.51 -9.00 8.72
C LEU A 17 10.94 -9.17 10.13
N VAL A 18 10.18 -8.17 10.59
CA VAL A 18 9.27 -8.40 11.72
C VAL A 18 8.27 -9.45 11.26
N ASP A 19 8.35 -10.64 11.86
CA ASP A 19 7.49 -11.78 11.56
C ASP A 19 6.02 -11.35 11.54
N TRP A 20 5.45 -11.31 10.35
CA TRP A 20 4.02 -11.09 10.17
C TRP A 20 3.30 -12.28 10.81
N PRO A 21 2.23 -12.07 11.62
CA PRO A 21 1.59 -13.16 12.33
C PRO A 21 1.12 -14.22 11.33
N GLN A 22 1.73 -15.40 11.41
CA GLN A 22 1.39 -16.52 10.54
C GLN A 22 -0.03 -16.98 10.87
N ARG A 23 -0.94 -16.81 9.90
CA ARG A 23 -2.26 -17.45 9.94
C ARG A 23 -2.06 -18.92 9.67
N ASN A 24 -1.76 -19.69 10.71
CA ASN A 24 -1.86 -21.14 10.65
C ASN A 24 -3.34 -21.51 10.52
N GLY A 25 -3.74 -21.81 9.29
CA GLY A 25 -5.05 -22.36 8.97
C GLY A 25 -5.06 -23.85 9.29
N SER A 26 -5.76 -24.22 10.36
CA SER A 26 -6.37 -25.53 10.50
C SER A 26 -7.67 -25.35 11.26
N ASP A 27 -8.77 -25.59 10.56
CA ASP A 27 -10.12 -25.59 11.10
C ASP A 27 -10.23 -26.65 12.22
N ALA A 28 -10.26 -26.18 13.45
CA ALA A 28 -10.82 -26.91 14.57
C ALA A 28 -11.56 -25.90 15.45
N ASN A 29 -12.81 -26.21 15.79
CA ASN A 29 -13.72 -25.45 16.65
C ASN A 29 -13.08 -25.16 18.01
N ILE A 30 -12.28 -24.11 18.08
CA ILE A 30 -11.79 -23.54 19.33
C ILE A 30 -12.38 -22.14 19.40
N THR A 31 -13.21 -21.91 20.43
CA THR A 31 -13.66 -20.60 20.86
C THR A 31 -12.47 -19.66 20.89
N LYS A 32 -12.34 -18.82 19.85
CA LYS A 32 -11.18 -17.96 19.67
C LYS A 32 -11.03 -17.09 20.93
N PRO A 33 -9.93 -17.18 21.69
CA PRO A 33 -9.72 -16.28 22.81
C PRO A 33 -9.77 -14.85 22.27
N ARG A 34 -10.59 -14.00 22.89
CA ARG A 34 -10.66 -12.58 22.55
C ARG A 34 -9.25 -12.01 22.65
N THR A 35 -8.63 -11.76 21.50
CA THR A 35 -7.33 -11.12 21.42
C THR A 35 -7.44 -9.76 22.09
N ARG A 36 -6.76 -9.60 23.23
CA ARG A 36 -6.71 -8.33 23.95
C ARG A 36 -5.86 -7.38 23.12
N ILE A 37 -6.52 -6.51 22.36
CA ILE A 37 -5.85 -5.47 21.57
C ILE A 37 -5.31 -4.44 22.57
N THR A 38 -4.00 -4.44 22.79
CA THR A 38 -3.29 -3.40 23.53
C THR A 38 -2.67 -2.45 22.52
N PHE A 39 -3.06 -1.17 22.59
CA PHE A 39 -2.42 -0.13 21.81
C PHE A 39 -1.08 0.23 22.45
N SER A 40 -0.04 0.44 21.64
CA SER A 40 1.22 0.98 22.14
C SER A 40 0.99 2.40 22.67
N GLU A 41 1.41 2.68 23.89
CA GLU A 41 1.33 4.04 24.47
C GLU A 41 2.18 5.05 23.70
N TYR A 42 3.21 4.58 22.98
CA TYR A 42 4.14 5.42 22.24
C TYR A 42 4.21 5.01 20.76
N SER A 43 4.08 5.98 19.87
CA SER A 43 4.39 5.81 18.45
C SER A 43 5.84 6.19 18.19
N HIS A 44 6.58 5.30 17.54
CA HIS A 44 7.96 5.59 17.13
C HIS A 44 7.96 6.08 15.68
N VAL A 45 8.42 7.31 15.47
CA VAL A 45 8.66 7.84 14.13
C VAL A 45 10.13 7.68 13.81
N ARG A 46 10.45 6.80 12.85
CA ARG A 46 11.81 6.67 12.33
C ARG A 46 11.99 7.66 11.19
N SER A 47 12.74 8.72 11.44
CA SER A 47 13.14 9.68 10.42
C SER A 47 14.41 9.19 9.74
N TYR A 48 14.32 8.90 8.44
CA TYR A 48 15.49 8.54 7.64
C TYR A 48 16.28 9.81 7.28
N TYR A 49 17.60 9.76 7.43
CA TYR A 49 18.48 10.84 7.01
C TYR A 49 18.40 10.99 5.49
N ASN A 50 18.10 12.19 5.03
CA ASN A 50 18.07 12.50 3.60
C ASN A 50 19.50 12.73 3.13
N ASP A 51 20.15 11.66 2.69
CA ASP A 51 21.52 11.71 2.19
C ASP A 51 21.60 12.65 0.96
N PRO A 52 22.38 13.75 1.04
CA PRO A 52 22.51 14.71 -0.07
C PRO A 52 23.17 14.10 -1.31
N THR A 53 23.91 13.00 -1.18
CA THR A 53 24.52 12.26 -2.29
C THR A 53 23.58 11.23 -2.91
N TYR A 54 22.57 10.77 -2.18
CA TYR A 54 21.55 9.83 -2.69
C TYR A 54 20.83 10.36 -3.93
N ARG A 55 20.60 11.69 -3.99
CA ARG A 55 20.03 12.33 -5.19
C ARG A 55 20.97 12.31 -6.40
N LYS A 56 22.29 12.36 -6.19
CA LYS A 56 23.31 12.26 -7.25
C LYS A 56 23.49 10.81 -7.71
N ASN A 57 23.40 9.86 -6.77
CA ASN A 57 23.52 8.43 -7.03
C ASN A 57 22.17 7.76 -7.30
N LYS A 58 21.15 8.51 -7.78
CA LYS A 58 19.93 7.87 -8.25
C LYS A 58 20.30 6.86 -9.32
N SER A 59 19.97 5.59 -9.09
CA SER A 59 20.27 4.51 -10.03
C SER A 59 19.58 4.66 -11.39
N TYR A 60 18.57 5.53 -11.49
CA TYR A 60 17.76 5.72 -12.69
C TYR A 60 17.53 7.20 -12.99
N SER A 61 17.77 7.58 -14.24
CA SER A 61 17.47 8.90 -14.77
C SER A 61 15.96 9.09 -15.01
N SER A 62 15.53 10.33 -15.25
CA SER A 62 14.13 10.61 -15.63
C SER A 62 13.75 9.95 -16.97
N SER A 63 14.70 9.81 -17.90
CA SER A 63 14.54 9.06 -19.14
C SER A 63 14.35 7.56 -18.88
N ASP A 64 15.12 6.97 -17.96
CA ASP A 64 14.99 5.56 -17.60
C ASP A 64 13.62 5.28 -17.00
N LEU A 65 13.17 6.15 -16.08
CA LEU A 65 11.84 6.05 -15.48
C LEU A 65 10.72 6.08 -16.54
N LYS A 66 10.82 6.96 -17.55
CA LYS A 66 9.86 6.99 -18.65
C LYS A 66 9.90 5.71 -19.46
N ARG A 67 11.09 5.18 -19.74
CA ARG A 67 11.26 3.92 -20.46
C ARG A 67 10.60 2.76 -19.71
N PHE A 68 10.87 2.64 -18.41
CA PHE A 68 10.27 1.60 -17.56
C PHE A 68 8.75 1.70 -17.49
N GLN A 69 8.18 2.91 -17.49
CA GLN A 69 6.73 3.08 -17.54
C GLN A 69 6.12 2.56 -18.84
N VAL A 70 6.78 2.82 -19.97
CA VAL A 70 6.32 2.33 -21.29
C VAL A 70 6.46 0.82 -21.38
N GLU A 71 7.60 0.27 -20.92
CA GLU A 71 7.84 -1.17 -20.87
C GLU A 71 6.80 -1.86 -19.97
N ALA A 72 6.60 -1.39 -18.74
CA ALA A 72 5.61 -1.95 -17.81
C ALA A 72 4.17 -1.86 -18.35
N ALA A 73 3.83 -0.83 -19.12
CA ALA A 73 2.52 -0.72 -19.74
C ALA A 73 2.32 -1.76 -20.87
N ARG A 74 3.34 -1.96 -21.72
CA ARG A 74 3.32 -3.01 -22.75
C ARG A 74 3.24 -4.40 -22.11
N GLU A 75 3.98 -4.59 -21.03
CA GLU A 75 4.01 -5.84 -20.27
C GLU A 75 2.65 -6.14 -19.65
N GLY A 76 1.99 -5.13 -19.06
CA GLY A 76 0.63 -5.26 -18.56
C GLY A 76 -0.38 -5.68 -19.64
N ILE A 77 -0.25 -5.18 -20.87
CA ILE A 77 -1.10 -5.58 -22.01
C ILE A 77 -0.84 -7.04 -22.40
N ARG A 78 0.43 -7.42 -22.54
CA ARG A 78 0.82 -8.81 -22.86
C ARG A 78 0.27 -9.80 -21.84
N ILE A 79 0.45 -9.49 -20.56
CA ILE A 79 -0.01 -10.35 -19.46
C ILE A 79 -1.53 -10.43 -19.42
N HIS A 80 -2.22 -9.32 -19.66
CA HIS A 80 -3.67 -9.32 -19.79
C HIS A 80 -4.12 -10.27 -20.91
N GLN A 81 -3.52 -10.18 -22.09
CA GLN A 81 -3.83 -11.05 -23.22
C GLN A 81 -3.60 -12.53 -22.87
N LEU A 82 -2.48 -12.85 -22.24
CA LEU A 82 -2.16 -14.21 -21.79
C LEU A 82 -3.21 -14.74 -20.80
N VAL A 83 -3.56 -13.94 -19.78
CA VAL A 83 -4.57 -14.32 -18.79
C VAL A 83 -5.95 -14.48 -19.45
N THR A 84 -6.33 -13.64 -20.40
CA THR A 84 -7.62 -13.75 -21.11
C THR A 84 -7.67 -14.90 -22.11
N SER A 85 -6.52 -15.33 -22.63
CA SER A 85 -6.44 -16.48 -23.55
C SER A 85 -6.60 -17.83 -22.84
N LEU A 86 -6.47 -17.84 -21.52
CA LEU A 86 -6.65 -19.02 -20.68
C LEU A 86 -8.10 -19.10 -20.21
N ASP A 87 -8.75 -20.23 -20.49
CA ASP A 87 -10.07 -20.55 -19.94
C ASP A 87 -9.96 -21.07 -18.49
N VAL A 88 -9.39 -20.24 -17.62
CA VAL A 88 -9.16 -20.54 -16.20
C VAL A 88 -9.43 -19.27 -15.38
N GLN A 89 -9.94 -19.41 -14.17
CA GLN A 89 -10.11 -18.27 -13.26
C GLN A 89 -8.78 -17.50 -13.07
N SER A 90 -8.86 -16.17 -13.06
CA SER A 90 -7.71 -15.27 -13.17
C SER A 90 -6.61 -15.51 -12.13
N GLY A 91 -6.97 -15.93 -10.91
CA GLY A 91 -5.99 -16.28 -9.87
C GLY A 91 -5.18 -17.54 -10.22
N ALA A 92 -5.83 -18.58 -10.74
CA ALA A 92 -5.16 -19.81 -11.17
C ALA A 92 -4.42 -19.64 -12.51
N ALA A 93 -4.87 -18.71 -13.36
CA ALA A 93 -4.21 -18.39 -14.63
C ALA A 93 -2.78 -17.88 -14.43
N ILE A 94 -2.53 -17.00 -13.45
CA ILE A 94 -1.19 -16.46 -13.17
C ILE A 94 -0.24 -17.58 -12.72
N HIS A 95 -0.67 -18.44 -11.79
CA HIS A 95 0.14 -19.57 -11.34
C HIS A 95 0.49 -20.53 -12.47
N LYS A 96 -0.48 -20.79 -13.37
CA LYS A 96 -0.28 -21.64 -14.55
C LYS A 96 0.69 -21.01 -15.55
N LEU A 97 0.60 -19.70 -15.80
CA LEU A 97 1.53 -18.98 -16.68
C LEU A 97 2.96 -18.98 -16.16
N ILE A 98 3.15 -18.85 -14.84
CA ILE A 98 4.48 -18.97 -14.21
C ILE A 98 5.01 -20.40 -14.36
N GLY A 99 4.18 -21.40 -14.11
CA GLY A 99 4.57 -22.81 -14.26
C GLY A 99 4.92 -23.21 -15.69
N LEU A 100 4.39 -22.49 -16.69
CA LEU A 100 4.71 -22.64 -18.11
C LEU A 100 5.87 -21.75 -18.57
N GLU A 101 6.51 -21.01 -17.67
CA GLU A 101 7.59 -20.05 -17.96
C GLU A 101 7.21 -18.96 -18.98
N LEU A 102 5.91 -18.69 -19.15
CA LEU A 102 5.39 -17.63 -20.01
C LEU A 102 5.30 -16.27 -19.28
N LEU A 103 5.45 -16.31 -17.95
CA LEU A 103 5.41 -15.18 -17.04
C LEU A 103 6.46 -15.37 -15.95
N SER A 104 7.34 -14.38 -15.79
CA SER A 104 8.33 -14.35 -14.70
C SER A 104 7.79 -13.62 -13.46
N ARG A 105 8.41 -13.84 -12.30
CA ARG A 105 8.03 -13.14 -11.06
C ARG A 105 8.44 -11.67 -11.09
N GLU A 106 9.53 -11.37 -11.80
CA GLU A 106 10.09 -10.04 -11.97
C GLU A 106 9.14 -9.14 -12.76
N GLU A 107 8.47 -9.69 -13.78
CA GLU A 107 7.44 -8.98 -14.56
C GLU A 107 6.23 -8.59 -13.70
N LEU A 108 5.82 -9.46 -12.77
CA LEU A 108 4.74 -9.15 -11.81
C LEU A 108 5.12 -8.01 -10.87
N ILE A 109 6.37 -7.99 -10.39
CA ILE A 109 6.90 -6.92 -9.54
C ILE A 109 6.89 -5.58 -10.30
N GLY A 110 7.27 -5.58 -11.59
CA GLY A 110 7.23 -4.37 -12.42
C GLY A 110 5.81 -3.77 -12.55
N ILE A 111 4.80 -4.62 -12.71
CA ILE A 111 3.39 -4.19 -12.75
C ILE A 111 2.92 -3.68 -11.39
N GLU A 112 3.29 -4.34 -10.30
CA GLU A 112 2.95 -3.89 -8.95
C GLU A 112 3.42 -2.45 -8.71
N HIS A 113 4.66 -2.13 -9.10
CA HIS A 113 5.20 -0.78 -8.99
C HIS A 113 4.42 0.24 -9.83
N LEU A 114 4.00 -0.12 -11.04
CA LEU A 114 3.19 0.73 -11.91
C LEU A 114 1.82 1.03 -11.31
N VAL A 115 1.18 0.03 -10.70
CA VAL A 115 -0.13 0.17 -10.05
C VAL A 115 0.01 0.97 -8.75
N SER A 116 0.98 0.61 -7.90
CA SER A 116 1.23 1.25 -6.61
C SER A 116 1.59 2.72 -6.75
N GLY A 117 2.38 3.10 -7.76
CA GLY A 117 2.70 4.50 -8.04
C GLY A 117 1.45 5.34 -8.37
N LYS A 118 0.57 4.84 -9.23
CA LYS A 118 -0.68 5.53 -9.60
C LYS A 118 -1.65 5.63 -8.42
N VAL A 119 -1.75 4.55 -7.63
CA VAL A 119 -2.59 4.52 -6.43
C VAL A 119 -2.05 5.48 -5.38
N ALA A 120 -0.74 5.53 -5.13
CA ALA A 120 -0.13 6.43 -4.18
C ALA A 120 -0.40 7.90 -4.52
N VAL A 121 -0.22 8.30 -5.79
CA VAL A 121 -0.53 9.67 -6.25
C VAL A 121 -2.00 10.01 -6.05
N LYS A 122 -2.89 9.09 -6.40
CA LYS A 122 -4.33 9.26 -6.20
C LYS A 122 -4.70 9.39 -4.72
N VAL A 123 -4.14 8.56 -3.84
CA VAL A 123 -4.37 8.62 -2.39
C VAL A 123 -3.86 9.94 -1.81
N VAL A 124 -2.69 10.43 -2.24
CA VAL A 124 -2.18 11.73 -1.81
C VAL A 124 -3.11 12.86 -2.24
N TYR A 125 -3.59 12.83 -3.48
CA TYR A 125 -4.56 13.80 -3.98
C TYR A 125 -5.88 13.77 -3.20
N GLU A 126 -6.43 12.58 -2.97
CA GLU A 126 -7.66 12.40 -2.19
C GLU A 126 -7.51 12.88 -0.74
N ARG A 127 -6.36 12.61 -0.10
CA ARG A 127 -6.04 13.12 1.24
C ARG A 127 -5.96 14.64 1.26
N ARG A 128 -5.26 15.26 0.30
CA ARG A 128 -5.21 16.74 0.20
C ARG A 128 -6.59 17.34 0.02
N ALA A 129 -7.40 16.79 -0.88
CA ALA A 129 -8.76 17.26 -1.11
C ALA A 129 -9.64 17.10 0.16
N HIS A 130 -9.46 16.01 0.91
CA HIS A 130 -10.14 15.81 2.19
C HIS A 130 -9.69 16.83 3.25
N SER A 131 -8.38 17.04 3.40
CA SER A 131 -7.84 18.03 4.33
C SER A 131 -8.37 19.44 4.04
N VAL A 132 -8.41 19.86 2.77
CA VAL A 132 -8.98 21.16 2.37
C VAL A 132 -10.45 21.26 2.77
N LEU A 133 -11.26 20.23 2.52
CA LEU A 133 -12.68 20.23 2.90
C LEU A 133 -12.88 20.33 4.42
N VAL A 134 -12.06 19.61 5.20
CA VAL A 134 -12.15 19.65 6.66
C VAL A 134 -11.70 21.01 7.18
N LEU A 135 -10.62 21.58 6.66
CA LEU A 135 -10.12 22.91 7.05
C LEU A 135 -11.14 24.00 6.74
N ASN A 136 -11.76 23.98 5.56
CA ASN A 136 -12.81 24.95 5.21
C ASN A 136 -14.03 24.82 6.13
N ALA A 137 -14.43 23.58 6.48
CA ALA A 137 -15.52 23.37 7.43
C ALA A 137 -15.16 23.85 8.86
N GLN A 138 -13.90 23.69 9.28
CA GLN A 138 -13.41 24.24 10.54
C GLN A 138 -13.43 25.77 10.54
N GLU A 139 -13.06 26.41 9.44
CA GLU A 139 -13.07 27.87 9.30
C GLU A 139 -14.49 28.44 9.33
N GLN A 140 -15.44 27.81 8.63
CA GLN A 140 -16.85 28.19 8.68
C GLN A 140 -17.44 28.08 10.09
N LEU A 141 -17.13 26.99 10.81
CA LEU A 141 -17.57 26.83 12.20
C LEU A 141 -16.92 27.81 13.17
N ARG A 142 -15.71 28.31 12.87
CA ARG A 142 -15.08 29.39 13.65
C ARG A 142 -15.72 30.75 13.37
N ALA A 143 -16.21 30.97 12.16
CA ALA A 143 -16.95 32.18 11.80
C ALA A 143 -18.36 32.19 12.43
N GLU A 144 -18.99 31.03 12.57
CA GLU A 144 -20.29 30.84 13.23
C GLU A 144 -20.14 30.80 14.76
N LYS A 145 -20.09 31.98 15.40
CA LYS A 145 -19.91 32.15 16.87
C LYS A 145 -21.00 31.53 17.77
N ASN A 146 -22.05 30.91 17.22
CA ASN A 146 -23.23 30.43 17.95
C ASN A 146 -23.31 28.90 18.13
N VAL A 147 -22.31 28.13 17.69
CA VAL A 147 -22.33 26.66 17.79
C VAL A 147 -21.62 26.20 19.07
N ARG A 148 -22.28 25.36 19.90
CA ARG A 148 -21.67 24.76 21.09
C ARG A 148 -20.48 23.88 20.70
N ALA A 149 -19.41 23.89 21.49
CA ALA A 149 -18.17 23.16 21.21
C ALA A 149 -18.35 21.63 21.03
N LEU A 150 -19.38 21.03 21.64
CA LEU A 150 -19.68 19.60 21.47
C LEU A 150 -20.30 19.31 20.08
N ASP A 151 -21.14 20.22 19.59
CA ASP A 151 -21.82 20.09 18.29
C ASP A 151 -20.84 20.32 17.13
N THR A 152 -19.87 21.23 17.29
CA THR A 152 -18.82 21.46 16.27
C THR A 152 -17.96 20.22 16.06
N VAL A 153 -17.57 19.52 17.13
CA VAL A 153 -16.79 18.28 17.07
C VAL A 153 -17.57 17.17 16.37
N GLN A 154 -18.87 17.01 16.68
CA GLN A 154 -19.72 16.02 16.01
C GLN A 154 -19.96 16.36 14.53
N LEU A 155 -20.10 17.64 14.18
CA LEU A 155 -20.29 18.07 12.79
C LEU A 155 -19.02 17.82 11.97
N LEU A 156 -17.86 18.16 12.52
CA LEU A 156 -16.55 17.90 11.90
C LEU A 156 -16.29 16.41 11.72
N ALA A 157 -16.63 15.59 12.72
CA ALA A 157 -16.53 14.14 12.61
C ALA A 157 -17.43 13.60 11.49
N LYS A 158 -18.67 14.09 11.36
CA LYS A 158 -19.58 13.71 10.25
C LYS A 158 -19.03 14.12 8.88
N VAL A 159 -18.48 15.33 8.75
CA VAL A 159 -17.84 15.81 7.50
C VAL A 159 -16.63 14.94 7.14
N ALA A 160 -15.79 14.63 8.12
CA ALA A 160 -14.64 13.76 7.92
C ALA A 160 -15.05 12.33 7.51
N MET A 161 -16.12 11.79 8.10
CA MET A 161 -16.59 10.41 7.87
C MET A 161 -17.39 10.23 6.58
N LYS A 162 -18.08 11.26 6.06
CA LYS A 162 -18.98 11.16 4.88
C LYS A 162 -18.29 10.68 3.59
N ARG A 163 -16.99 10.94 3.42
CA ARG A 163 -16.20 10.40 2.30
C ARG A 163 -15.70 8.98 2.56
N SER A 164 -15.35 8.66 3.81
CA SER A 164 -14.91 7.32 4.21
C SER A 164 -16.01 6.29 4.03
N SER A 165 -17.25 6.61 4.45
CA SER A 165 -18.40 5.70 4.33
C SER A 165 -18.69 5.29 2.88
N LYS A 166 -18.66 6.25 1.95
CA LYS A 166 -18.86 5.98 0.50
C LYS A 166 -17.78 5.06 -0.08
N ASN A 167 -16.53 5.19 0.37
CA ASN A 167 -15.45 4.33 -0.08
C ASN A 167 -15.57 2.91 0.49
N VAL A 168 -15.98 2.78 1.76
CA VAL A 168 -16.28 1.48 2.39
C VAL A 168 -17.43 0.76 1.66
N GLU A 169 -18.49 1.49 1.30
CA GLU A 169 -19.63 0.95 0.59
C GLU A 169 -19.26 0.48 -0.83
N LYS A 170 -18.46 1.26 -1.57
CA LYS A 170 -17.90 0.83 -2.86
C LYS A 170 -16.98 -0.39 -2.73
N ALA A 171 -16.17 -0.46 -1.68
CA ALA A 171 -15.31 -1.60 -1.43
C ALA A 171 -16.13 -2.87 -1.15
N ARG A 172 -17.21 -2.75 -0.36
CA ARG A 172 -18.16 -3.84 -0.12
C ARG A 172 -18.84 -4.31 -1.41
N LEU A 173 -19.29 -3.37 -2.24
CA LEU A 173 -19.91 -3.66 -3.54
C LEU A 173 -18.94 -4.41 -4.47
N ARG A 174 -17.67 -3.99 -4.54
CA ARG A 174 -16.64 -4.71 -5.31
C ARG A 174 -16.34 -6.09 -4.74
N GLY A 175 -16.28 -6.22 -3.42
CA GLY A 175 -16.09 -7.52 -2.77
C GLY A 175 -17.24 -8.48 -3.03
N ALA A 176 -18.48 -7.98 -3.07
CA ALA A 176 -19.66 -8.77 -3.40
C ALA A 176 -19.72 -9.21 -4.87
N LEU A 177 -19.15 -8.42 -5.79
CA LEU A 177 -19.09 -8.73 -7.23
C LEU A 177 -17.89 -9.60 -7.63
N ALA A 178 -16.96 -9.84 -6.71
CA ALA A 178 -15.76 -10.66 -6.94
C ALA A 178 -15.94 -12.13 -6.53
N VAL A 179 -17.16 -12.51 -6.13
CA VAL A 179 -17.62 -13.89 -5.84
C VAL A 179 -18.33 -14.42 -7.08
#